data_AF-A0A7C4Z5U8-F1
#
_entry.id   AF-A0A7C4Z5U8-F1
#
_cell.length_a   1.000
_cell.length_b   1.000
_cell.length_c   1.000
_cell.angle_alpha   90.00
_cell.angle_beta   90.00
_cell.angle_gamma   90.00
#
_symmetry.space_group_name_H-M   'P 1'
#
loop_
_entity.id
_entity.type
_entity.pdbx_description
1 polymer ?
#
loop_
_entity_poly.entity_id
_entity_poly.type
_entity_poly.pdbx_seq_one_letter_code
_entity_poly.pdbx_strand_id
1 'polypeptide(L)' 'MSEQEADAFVHALARNWRTAPLSEQDKTLCEFASKLTLSPSQMCSDDLEILRSHGLDDRAIHDATQVIAYFN' A
#
# COMPACT_ATOMS: atom_id res chain seq x y z
N MET A 1 -12.94 -15.99 7.99
CA MET A 1 -11.53 -16.37 7.85
C MET A 1 -11.13 -17.15 9.07
N SER A 2 -10.67 -18.39 8.90
CA SER A 2 -10.07 -19.18 9.98
C SER A 2 -8.67 -18.66 10.32
N GLU A 3 -8.12 -19.07 11.45
CA GLU A 3 -6.77 -18.68 11.87
C GLU A 3 -5.69 -19.11 10.84
N GLN A 4 -5.83 -20.29 10.26
CA GLN A 4 -4.92 -20.79 9.22
C GLN A 4 -5.01 -19.98 7.92
N GLU A 5 -6.21 -19.55 7.53
CA GLU A 5 -6.39 -18.67 6.37
C GLU A 5 -5.77 -17.29 6.60
N ALA A 6 -5.89 -16.76 7.82
CA ALA A 6 -5.29 -15.50 8.22
C ALA A 6 -3.75 -15.55 8.17
N ASP A 7 -3.17 -16.61 8.73
CA ASP A 7 -1.72 -16.80 8.74
C ASP A 7 -1.16 -16.96 7.32
N ALA A 8 -1.84 -17.74 6.47
CA ALA A 8 -1.48 -17.90 5.06
C ALA A 8 -1.55 -16.56 4.29
N PHE A 9 -2.56 -15.73 4.57
CA PHE A 9 -2.70 -14.40 3.99
C PHE A 9 -1.53 -13.49 4.36
N VAL A 10 -1.19 -13.42 5.66
CA VAL A 10 -0.06 -12.62 6.16
C VAL A 10 1.26 -13.08 5.55
N HIS A 11 1.50 -14.38 5.48
CA HIS A 11 2.70 -14.93 4.85
C HIS A 11 2.80 -14.58 3.36
N ALA A 12 1.68 -14.64 2.62
CA ALA A 12 1.66 -14.24 1.21
C ALA A 12 2.00 -12.76 1.04
N LEU A 13 1.42 -11.90 1.89
CA LEU A 13 1.65 -10.46 1.88
C LEU A 13 3.11 -10.11 2.16
N ALA A 14 3.68 -10.67 3.24
CA ALA A 14 5.05 -10.41 3.65
C ALA A 14 6.08 -10.92 2.63
N ARG A 15 5.80 -12.05 1.96
CA ARG A 15 6.71 -12.63 0.96
C ARG A 15 6.67 -11.89 -0.37
N ASN A 16 5.49 -11.65 -0.92
CA ASN A 16 5.32 -10.91 -2.16
C ASN A 16 3.86 -10.42 -2.30
N TRP A 17 3.61 -9.22 -1.81
CA TRP A 17 2.31 -8.57 -1.86
C TRP A 17 1.75 -8.43 -3.29
N ARG A 18 2.60 -8.38 -4.34
CA ARG A 18 2.14 -8.30 -5.75
C ARG A 18 1.37 -9.53 -6.21
N THR A 19 1.62 -10.67 -5.58
CA THR A 19 0.95 -11.94 -5.85
C THR A 19 -0.07 -12.32 -4.78
N ALA A 20 -0.17 -11.54 -3.70
CA ALA A 20 -1.11 -11.78 -2.63
C ALA A 20 -2.55 -11.44 -3.06
N PRO A 21 -3.58 -12.07 -2.47
CA PRO A 21 -4.98 -11.81 -2.79
C PRO A 21 -5.47 -10.51 -2.15
N LEU A 22 -4.87 -9.39 -2.56
CA LEU A 22 -5.22 -8.04 -2.14
C LEU A 22 -6.36 -7.47 -2.98
N SER A 23 -7.14 -6.58 -2.38
CA SER A 23 -8.03 -5.70 -3.13
C SER A 23 -7.21 -4.78 -4.05
N GLU A 24 -7.84 -4.26 -5.11
CA GLU A 24 -7.14 -3.30 -5.99
C GLU A 24 -6.73 -2.03 -5.23
N GLN A 25 -7.51 -1.60 -4.24
CA GLN A 25 -7.17 -0.47 -3.37
C GLN A 25 -5.89 -0.75 -2.56
N ASP A 26 -5.78 -1.93 -1.94
CA ASP A 26 -4.60 -2.30 -1.15
C ASP A 26 -3.36 -2.49 -2.02
N LYS A 27 -3.50 -3.07 -3.22
CA LYS A 27 -2.38 -3.17 -4.18
C LYS A 27 -1.86 -1.79 -4.58
N THR A 28 -2.76 -0.86 -4.87
CA THR A 28 -2.39 0.53 -5.19
C THR A 28 -1.67 1.20 -4.02
N LEU A 29 -2.14 0.98 -2.78
CA LEU A 29 -1.46 1.46 -1.58
C LEU A 29 -0.05 0.85 -1.43
N CYS A 30 0.12 -0.44 -1.73
CA CYS A 30 1.43 -1.09 -1.70
C CYS A 30 2.37 -0.58 -2.81
N GLU A 31 1.88 -0.29 -4.03
CA GLU A 31 2.71 0.34 -5.07
C GLU A 31 3.16 1.74 -4.65
N PHE A 32 2.25 2.54 -4.07
CA PHE A 32 2.58 3.86 -3.51
C PHE A 32 3.65 3.75 -2.42
N ALA A 33 3.49 2.82 -1.46
CA ALA A 33 4.48 2.56 -0.43
C ALA A 33 5.84 2.16 -1.02
N SER A 34 5.85 1.27 -2.01
CA SER A 34 7.06 0.84 -2.71
C SER A 34 7.78 2.01 -3.39
N LYS A 35 7.05 2.90 -4.09
CA LYS A 35 7.63 4.06 -4.76
C LYS A 35 8.17 5.08 -3.75
N LEU A 36 7.41 5.36 -2.69
CA LEU A 36 7.81 6.32 -1.65
C LEU A 36 9.05 5.84 -0.89
N THR A 37 9.16 4.53 -0.63
CA THR A 37 10.36 3.92 -0.01
C THR A 37 11.58 3.97 -0.94
N LEU A 38 11.43 3.55 -2.20
CA LEU A 38 12.58 3.35 -3.10
C LEU A 38 13.03 4.63 -3.83
N SER A 39 12.11 5.56 -4.05
CA SER A 39 12.29 6.74 -4.90
C SER A 39 11.49 7.96 -4.41
N PRO A 40 11.65 8.38 -3.13
CA PRO A 40 10.84 9.47 -2.56
C PRO A 40 10.98 10.80 -3.33
N SER A 41 12.14 11.05 -3.94
CA SER A 41 12.39 12.26 -4.75
C SER A 41 11.66 12.28 -6.10
N GLN A 42 11.05 11.15 -6.51
CA GLN A 42 10.30 11.01 -7.77
C GLN A 42 8.78 11.02 -7.55
N MET A 43 8.32 11.26 -6.33
CA MET A 43 6.90 11.39 -6.03
C MET A 43 6.32 12.63 -6.72
N CYS A 44 5.11 12.50 -7.26
CA CYS A 44 4.38 13.58 -7.91
C CYS A 44 2.88 13.54 -7.56
N SER A 45 2.13 14.55 -8.02
CA SER A 45 0.69 14.65 -7.80
C SER A 45 -0.08 13.45 -8.37
N ASP A 46 0.37 12.88 -9.47
CA ASP A 46 -0.33 11.77 -10.14
C ASP A 46 -0.37 10.51 -9.26
N ASP A 47 0.65 10.30 -8.42
CA ASP A 47 0.64 9.20 -7.43
C ASP A 47 -0.51 9.35 -6.42
N LEU A 48 -0.85 10.59 -6.07
CA LEU A 48 -1.97 10.90 -5.17
C LEU A 48 -3.31 10.76 -5.88
N GLU A 49 -3.42 11.19 -7.13
CA GLU A 49 -4.64 11.03 -7.92
C GLU A 49 -4.99 9.56 -8.15
N ILE A 50 -3.99 8.71 -8.35
CA ILE A 50 -4.19 7.26 -8.43
C ILE A 50 -4.82 6.75 -7.12
N LEU A 51 -4.28 7.11 -5.95
CA LEU A 51 -4.87 6.70 -4.67
C LEU A 51 -6.31 7.20 -4.49
N ARG A 52 -6.60 8.46 -4.88
CA ARG A 52 -7.96 9.01 -4.83
C ARG A 52 -8.94 8.28 -5.74
N SER A 53 -8.51 7.89 -6.93
CA SER A 53 -9.34 7.11 -7.86
C SER A 53 -9.71 5.72 -7.32
N HIS A 54 -8.93 5.21 -6.35
CA HIS A 54 -9.21 3.98 -5.60
C HIS A 54 -9.93 4.23 -4.27
N GLY A 55 -10.42 5.45 -4.02
CA GLY A 55 -11.27 5.78 -2.88
C GLY A 55 -10.53 6.15 -1.60
N LEU A 56 -9.20 6.39 -1.64
CA LEU A 56 -8.49 6.97 -0.50
C LEU A 56 -8.68 8.50 -0.51
N ASP A 57 -9.24 9.04 0.57
CA ASP A 57 -9.30 10.49 0.75
C ASP A 57 -7.94 11.07 1.20
N ASP A 58 -7.82 12.39 1.22
CA ASP A 58 -6.56 13.07 1.56
C ASP A 58 -6.07 12.71 2.97
N ARG A 59 -6.99 12.41 3.91
CA ARG A 59 -6.63 11.98 5.25
C ARG A 59 -6.02 10.59 5.24
N ALA A 60 -6.64 9.63 4.55
CA ALA A 60 -6.12 8.28 4.39
C ALA A 60 -4.75 8.28 3.70
N ILE A 61 -4.57 9.12 2.67
CA ILE A 61 -3.29 9.30 1.97
C ILE A 61 -2.22 9.89 2.91
N HIS A 62 -2.58 10.89 3.70
CA HIS A 62 -1.68 11.47 4.71
C HIS A 62 -1.26 10.42 5.74
N ASP A 63 -2.21 9.69 6.33
CA ASP A 63 -1.94 8.67 7.34
C ASP A 63 -1.07 7.54 6.78
N ALA A 64 -1.37 7.07 5.56
CA ALA A 64 -0.54 6.11 4.84
C ALA A 64 0.89 6.61 4.66
N THR A 65 1.06 7.85 4.18
CA THR A 65 2.37 8.47 3.97
C THR A 65 3.18 8.53 5.27
N GLN A 66 2.55 8.89 6.39
CA GLN A 66 3.21 8.92 7.70
C GLN A 66 3.63 7.52 8.18
N VAL A 67 2.75 6.53 8.05
CA VAL A 67 3.06 5.15 8.44
C VAL A 67 4.19 4.58 7.59
N ILE A 68 4.12 4.75 6.27
CA ILE A 68 5.18 4.32 5.35
C ILE A 68 6.51 4.98 5.78
N ALA A 69 6.53 6.31 5.91
CA ALA A 69 7.72 7.04 6.29
C ALA A 69 8.30 6.60 7.65
N TYR A 70 7.45 6.26 8.63
CA TYR A 70 7.89 5.78 9.95
C TYR A 70 8.63 4.43 9.91
N PHE A 71 8.30 3.57 8.95
CA PHE A 71 8.95 2.26 8.79
C PHE A 71 10.19 2.27 7.87
N ASN A 72 10.59 3.43 7.35
CA ASN A 72 11.81 3.62 6.54
C ASN A 72 12.93 4.26 7.37
#